data_AF-A0A0Q0GM34-F1
#
_entry.id   AF-A0A0Q0GM34-F1
#
_cell.length_a   1.000
_cell.length_b   1.000
_cell.length_c   1.000
_cell.angle_alpha   90.00
_cell.angle_beta   90.00
_cell.angle_gamma   90.00
#
_symmetry.space_group_name_H-M   'P 1'
#
loop_
_entity.id
_entity.type
_entity.pdbx_description
1 polymer ?
#
loop_
_entity_poly.entity_id
_entity_poly.type
_entity_poly.pdbx_seq_one_letter_code
_entity_poly.pdbx_strand_id
1 'polypeptide(L)' 'MSHVTEMDGAGLQLLAVIQREAGKTGTELHLTGQSQAVTETFELCNPGVVL' A
#
# COMPACT_ATOMS: atom_id res chain seq x y z
N MET A 1 3.75 -8.38 3.07
CA MET A 1 4.71 -7.25 3.07
C MET A 1 5.62 -7.29 4.31
N SER A 2 5.80 -8.46 4.93
CA SER A 2 6.37 -8.61 6.28
C SER A 2 7.88 -8.36 6.33
N HIS A 3 8.54 -8.41 5.17
CA HIS A 3 9.98 -8.24 5.03
C HIS A 3 10.38 -6.85 4.54
N VAL A 4 9.43 -5.93 4.36
CA VAL A 4 9.74 -4.55 3.96
C VAL A 4 10.24 -3.80 5.19
N THR A 5 11.49 -3.35 5.15
CA THR A 5 12.13 -2.61 6.23
C THR A 5 12.02 -1.10 6.06
N GLU A 6 11.81 -0.62 4.83
CA GLU A 6 11.67 0.80 4.49
C GLU A 6 10.65 0.96 3.35
N MET A 7 9.84 2.03 3.41
CA MET A 7 8.93 2.43 2.33
C MET A 7 8.93 3.94 2.20
N ASP A 8 8.97 4.42 0.96
CA ASP A 8 8.94 5.84 0.63
C ASP A 8 7.64 6.22 -0.10
N GLY A 9 7.49 7.51 -0.41
CA GLY A 9 6.33 8.01 -1.12
C GLY A 9 6.17 7.43 -2.55
N ALA A 10 7.27 7.05 -3.20
CA ALA A 10 7.23 6.46 -4.53
C ALA A 10 6.67 5.03 -4.49
N GLY A 11 7.08 4.23 -3.50
CA GLY A 11 6.51 2.92 -3.23
C GLY A 11 5.01 2.99 -2.96
N LEU A 12 4.57 3.98 -2.17
CA LEU A 12 3.16 4.21 -1.90
C LEU A 12 2.36 4.58 -3.18
N GLN A 13 2.89 5.48 -4.01
CA GLN A 13 2.26 5.84 -5.28
C GLN A 13 2.13 4.63 -6.21
N LEU A 14 3.15 3.77 -6.26
CA LEU A 14 3.10 2.55 -7.06
C LEU A 14 2.01 1.61 -6.56
N LEU A 15 1.88 1.40 -5.23
CA LEU A 15 0.81 0.59 -4.65
C LEU A 15 -0.58 1.15 -4.99
N ALA A 16 -0.75 2.47 -4.93
CA ALA A 16 -2.00 3.12 -5.32
C ALA A 16 -2.33 2.91 -6.81
N VAL A 17 -1.33 2.96 -7.70
CA VAL A 17 -1.52 2.65 -9.12
C VAL A 17 -1.90 1.19 -9.32
N ILE A 18 -1.21 0.25 -8.65
CA ILE A 18 -1.53 -1.19 -8.73
C ILE A 18 -2.97 -1.44 -8.30
N GLN A 19 -3.39 -0.90 -7.15
CA GLN A 19 -4.76 -1.02 -6.65
C GLN A 19 -5.78 -0.46 -7.65
N ARG A 20 -5.49 0.71 -8.23
CA ARG A 20 -6.36 1.34 -9.22
C ARG A 20 -6.50 0.50 -10.48
N GLU A 21 -5.40 -0.02 -11.03
CA GLU A 21 -5.45 -0.82 -12.26
C GLU A 21 -6.10 -2.19 -12.02
N ALA A 22 -5.89 -2.79 -10.85
CA ALA A 22 -6.62 -3.99 -10.44
C ALA A 22 -8.12 -3.71 -10.33
N GLY A 23 -8.52 -2.62 -9.69
CA GLY A 23 -9.93 -2.20 -9.59
C GLY A 23 -10.60 -1.96 -10.95
N LYS A 24 -9.88 -1.39 -11.92
CA LYS A 24 -10.39 -1.23 -13.29
C LYS A 24 -10.66 -2.54 -14.02
N THR A 25 -9.93 -3.60 -13.68
CA THR A 25 -10.11 -4.93 -14.25
C THR A 25 -11.09 -5.79 -13.43
N GLY A 26 -11.71 -5.21 -12.39
CA GLY A 26 -12.60 -5.93 -11.48
C GLY A 26 -11.87 -6.90 -10.53
N THR A 27 -10.55 -6.75 -10.40
CA THR A 27 -9.74 -7.57 -9.50
C THR A 27 -9.62 -6.89 -8.15
N GLU A 28 -10.11 -7.53 -7.10
CA GLU A 28 -9.84 -7.08 -5.74
C GLU A 28 -8.41 -7.41 -5.33
N LEU A 29 -7.75 -6.43 -4.71
CA LEU A 29 -6.37 -6.53 -4.27
C LEU A 29 -6.34 -6.06 -2.82
N HIS A 30 -5.68 -6.83 -1.97
CA HIS A 30 -5.57 -6.59 -0.54
C HIS A 30 -4.12 -6.78 -0.12
N LEU A 31 -3.57 -5.87 0.67
CA LEU A 31 -2.21 -5.99 1.17
C LEU A 31 -2.17 -6.92 2.39
N THR A 32 -1.38 -8.00 2.30
CA THR A 32 -1.23 -8.96 3.39
C THR A 32 0.11 -8.81 4.09
N GLY A 33 0.13 -9.07 5.40
CA GLY A 33 1.33 -9.04 6.24
C GLY A 33 2.08 -7.72 6.16
N GLN A 34 1.41 -6.60 6.44
CA GLN A 34 2.03 -5.28 6.47
C GLN A 34 3.10 -5.20 7.57
N SER A 35 4.30 -4.71 7.23
CA SER A 35 5.34 -4.44 8.23
C SER A 35 5.10 -3.07 8.87
N GLN A 36 5.75 -2.79 9.99
CA GLN A 36 5.66 -1.50 10.68
C GLN A 36 6.00 -0.33 9.75
N ALA A 37 7.08 -0.42 8.98
CA ALA A 37 7.45 0.61 8.01
C ALA A 37 6.34 0.87 6.99
N VAL A 38 5.65 -0.18 6.53
CA VAL A 38 4.52 -0.04 5.59
C VAL A 38 3.36 0.69 6.26
N THR A 39 2.95 0.24 7.45
CA THR A 39 1.83 0.84 8.20
C THR A 39 2.09 2.31 8.52
N GLU A 40 3.28 2.66 9.02
CA GLU A 40 3.63 4.04 9.37
C GLU A 40 3.57 4.98 8.16
N THR A 41 4.11 4.56 7.01
CA THR A 41 4.03 5.37 5.79
C THR A 41 2.59 5.56 5.31
N PHE A 42 1.73 4.54 5.41
CA PHE A 42 0.31 4.68 5.06
C PHE A 42 -0.40 5.67 5.98
N GLU A 43 -0.18 5.59 7.29
CA GLU A 43 -0.77 6.51 8.26
C GLU A 43 -0.31 7.96 8.05
N LEU A 44 0.98 8.16 7.75
CA LEU A 44 1.56 9.48 7.49
C LEU A 44 1.05 10.11 6.20
N CYS A 45 1.00 9.33 5.12
CA CYS A 45 0.72 9.87 3.79
C CYS A 45 -0.76 9.83 3.41
N ASN A 46 -1.56 8.98 4.05
CA ASN A 46 -2.99 8.83 3.75
C ASN A 46 -3.79 8.32 4.96
N PRO A 47 -3.95 9.16 6.01
CA PRO A 47 -4.60 8.77 7.25
C PRO A 47 -6.05 8.33 7.00
N GLY A 48 -6.30 7.03 7.08
CA GLY A 48 -7.62 6.42 6.86
C GLY A 48 -7.71 5.43 5.71
N VAL A 49 -6.66 5.28 4.89
CA VAL A 49 -6.59 4.19 3.90
C VAL A 49 -5.89 2.98 4.49
N VAL A 50 -6.68 1.93 4.71
CA VAL A 50 -6.20 0.57 4.92
C VAL A 50 -6.41 -0.17 3.59
N LEU A 51 -5.32 -0.47 2.89
CA LEU A 51 -5.30 -1.35 1.71
C LEU A 51 -5.13 -2.82 2.10
#